data_AF-A0A1F5QPD0-F1
#
_entry.id   AF-A0A1F5QPD0-F1
#
_cell.length_a   1.000
_cell.length_b   1.000
_cell.length_c   1.000
_cell.angle_alpha   90.00
_cell.angle_beta   90.00
_cell.angle_gamma   90.00
#
_symmetry.space_group_name_H-M   'P 1'
#
loop_
_entity.id
_entity.type
_entity.pdbx_description
1 polymer ?
#
loop_
_entity_poly.entity_id
_entity_poly.type
_entity_poly.pdbx_seq_one_letter_code
_entity_poly.pdbx_strand_id
1 'polypeptide(L)' 'MTLAIGGTPTQALHVQLSSGSRTTTDRIAGGEESVRWKSADFDLTLPGRWFLSGSFERDRSGLDDVEQAYGSLSWRF' A
#
# COMPACT_ATOMS: atom_id res chain seq x y z
N MET A 1 5.25 -7.00 -13.72
CA MET A 1 5.48 -8.39 -13.29
C MET A 1 4.78 -8.57 -11.96
N THR A 2 3.84 -9.51 -11.85
CA THR A 2 3.10 -9.78 -10.60
C THR A 2 3.56 -11.13 -10.06
N LEU A 3 4.09 -11.15 -8.84
CA LEU A 3 4.49 -12.38 -8.16
C LEU A 3 3.37 -12.74 -7.18
N ALA A 4 2.66 -13.84 -7.44
CA ALA A 4 1.63 -14.37 -6.54
C ALA A 4 2.17 -15.64 -5.86
N ILE A 5 2.31 -15.61 -4.54
CA ILE A 5 2.66 -16.79 -3.73
C ILE A 5 1.37 -17.25 -3.05
N GLY A 6 0.72 -18.28 -3.59
CA GLY A 6 -0.55 -18.81 -3.09
C GLY A 6 -0.32 -19.98 -2.13
N GLY A 7 -0.69 -19.79 -0.85
CA GLY A 7 -0.94 -20.87 0.10
C GLY A 7 -2.34 -21.47 -0.07
N THR A 8 -2.56 -22.65 0.51
CA THR A 8 -3.74 -23.52 0.47
C THR A 8 -5.09 -22.83 0.16
N PRO A 9 -5.95 -23.39 -0.73
CA PRO A 9 -7.14 -22.73 -1.30
C PRO A 9 -8.27 -22.33 -0.33
N THR A 10 -8.13 -22.56 0.98
CA THR A 10 -9.10 -22.15 2.01
C THR A 10 -8.77 -20.82 2.69
N GLN A 11 -7.54 -20.32 2.54
CA GLN A 11 -7.07 -19.07 3.14
C GLN A 11 -6.43 -18.22 2.04
N ALA A 12 -7.26 -17.42 1.37
CA ALA A 12 -6.77 -16.51 0.35
C ALA A 12 -6.01 -15.37 1.04
N LEU A 13 -4.68 -15.41 0.95
CA LEU A 13 -3.80 -14.28 1.18
C LEU A 13 -3.53 -13.62 -0.17
N HIS A 14 -3.84 -12.33 -0.26
CA HIS A 14 -3.43 -11.46 -1.35
C HIS A 14 -2.41 -10.46 -0.82
N VAL A 15 -1.33 -10.25 -1.57
CA VAL A 15 -0.31 -9.24 -1.26
C VAL A 15 0.01 -8.49 -2.52
N GLN A 16 0.01 -7.16 -2.43
CA GLN A 16 0.39 -6.26 -3.51
C GLN A 16 1.52 -5.35 -3.04
N LEU A 17 2.54 -5.20 -3.88
CA LEU A 17 3.64 -4.26 -3.65
C LEU A 17 3.65 -3.28 -4.81
N SER A 18 3.71 -1.99 -4.49
CA SER A 18 3.74 -0.94 -5.50
C SER A 18 4.85 0.05 -5.19
N SER A 19 5.41 0.66 -6.23
CA SER A 19 6.37 1.75 -6.06
C SER A 19 6.35 2.65 -7.28
N GLY A 20 6.78 3.88 -7.10
CA GLY A 20 6.87 4.82 -8.21
C GLY A 20 7.50 6.14 -7.81
N SER A 21 7.48 7.07 -8.75
CA SER A 21 7.94 8.43 -8.55
C SER A 21 7.04 9.40 -9.30
N ARG A 22 6.73 10.54 -8.68
CA ARG A 22 6.04 11.66 -9.33
C ARG A 22 6.86 12.93 -9.17
N THR A 23 6.85 13.78 -10.17
CA THR A 23 7.43 15.12 -10.11
C THR A 23 6.32 16.12 -10.34
N THR A 24 6.19 17.08 -9.43
CA THR A 24 5.20 18.16 -9.46
C THR A 24 5.94 19.48 -9.58
N THR A 25 5.60 20.24 -10.61
CA THR A 25 6.15 21.59 -10.84
C THR A 25 5.10 22.62 -10.44
N ASP A 26 5.38 23.43 -9.43
CA ASP A 26 4.59 24.60 -9.09
C ASP A 26 5.05 25.81 -9.93
N ARG A 27 4.21 26.22 -10.87
CA ARG A 27 4.50 27.35 -11.77
C ARG A 27 4.38 28.72 -11.09
N ILE A 28 3.66 28.83 -9.97
CA ILE A 28 3.43 30.08 -9.27
C ILE A 28 4.55 30.33 -8.26
N ALA A 29 4.92 29.30 -7.48
CA ALA A 29 6.03 29.37 -6.53
C ALA A 29 7.41 29.13 -7.18
N GLY A 30 7.44 28.67 -8.45
CA GLY A 30 8.67 28.36 -9.18
C GLY A 30 9.42 27.14 -8.65
N GLY A 31 8.76 26.31 -7.85
CA GLY A 31 9.33 25.14 -7.20
C GLY A 31 9.09 23.84 -7.98
N GLU A 32 10.03 22.91 -7.89
CA GLU A 32 9.86 21.54 -8.35
C GLU A 32 10.00 20.59 -7.16
N GLU A 33 9.03 19.70 -7.00
CA GLU A 33 9.07 18.65 -5.99
C GLU A 33 9.02 17.28 -6.65
N SER A 34 9.98 16.43 -6.30
CA SER A 34 9.97 15.02 -6.69
C SER A 34 9.69 14.15 -5.48
N VAL A 35 8.68 13.30 -5.57
CA VAL A 35 8.28 12.33 -4.54
C VAL A 35 8.51 10.93 -5.08
N ARG A 36 9.15 10.08 -4.27
CA ARG A 36 9.27 8.64 -4.50
C ARG A 36 8.42 7.91 -3.47
N TRP A 37 7.63 6.96 -3.93
CA TRP A 37 6.72 6.24 -3.05
C TRP A 37 6.91 4.73 -3.17
N LYS A 38 6.61 4.04 -2.08
CA LYS A 38 6.49 2.59 -2.03
C LYS A 38 5.32 2.22 -1.14
N SER A 39 4.52 1.25 -1.56
CA SER A 39 3.42 0.71 -0.77
C SER A 39 3.44 -0.82 -0.73
N ALA A 40 2.81 -1.35 0.32
CA ALA A 40 2.53 -2.75 0.50
C ALA A 40 1.12 -2.92 1.06
N ASP A 41 0.29 -3.67 0.34
CA ASP A 41 -1.09 -3.96 0.71
C ASP A 41 -1.26 -5.46 0.88
N PHE A 42 -2.09 -5.88 1.82
CA PHE A 42 -2.45 -7.27 1.99
C PHE A 42 -3.91 -7.46 2.41
N ASP A 43 -4.49 -8.55 1.95
CA ASP A 43 -5.81 -9.02 2.35
C ASP A 43 -5.72 -10.50 2.74
N LEU A 44 -6.28 -10.85 3.89
CA LEU A 44 -6.28 -12.20 4.43
C LEU A 44 -7.69 -12.62 4.82
N THR A 45 -8.15 -13.70 4.19
CA THR A 45 -9.36 -14.40 4.63
C THR A 45 -9.03 -15.33 5.78
N LEU A 46 -9.67 -15.11 6.93
CA LEU A 46 -9.51 -15.89 8.15
C LEU A 46 -10.69 -16.87 8.33
N PRO A 47 -10.53 -17.93 9.14
CA PRO A 47 -11.64 -18.79 9.54
C PRO A 47 -12.79 -18.00 10.18
N GLY A 48 -14.02 -18.51 10.08
CA GLY A 48 -15.18 -17.89 10.74
C GLY A 48 -15.68 -16.61 10.07
N ARG A 49 -15.43 -16.43 8.76
CA ARG A 49 -15.88 -15.29 7.93
C ARG A 49 -15.25 -13.95 8.32
N TRP A 50 -14.06 -14.01 8.93
CA TRP A 50 -13.25 -12.83 9.24
C TRP A 50 -12.34 -12.46 8.07
N PHE A 51 -12.14 -11.16 7.86
CA PHE A 51 -11.28 -10.59 6.84
C PHE A 51 -10.37 -9.54 7.49
N LEU A 52 -9.07 -9.73 7.36
CA LEU A 52 -8.04 -8.79 7.80
C LEU A 52 -7.46 -8.13 6.56
N SER A 53 -7.37 -6.80 6.54
CA SER A 53 -6.63 -6.08 5.51
C SER A 53 -5.65 -5.10 6.15
N GLY A 54 -4.57 -4.81 5.45
CA GLY A 54 -3.61 -3.80 5.86
C GLY A 54 -2.90 -3.16 4.69
N SER A 55 -2.49 -1.92 4.89
CA SER A 55 -1.77 -1.11 3.92
C SER A 55 -0.66 -0.35 4.63
N PHE A 56 0.50 -0.29 4.00
CA PHE A 56 1.64 0.51 4.41
C PHE A 56 2.13 1.31 3.22
N GLU A 57 2.33 2.61 3.38
CA GLU A 57 2.87 3.49 2.36
C GLU A 57 3.97 4.36 2.95
N ARG A 58 5.00 4.61 2.14
CA ARG A 58 6.03 5.60 2.46
C ARG A 58 6.31 6.47 1.25
N ASP A 59 6.15 7.76 1.46
CA ASP A 59 6.40 8.83 0.50
C ASP A 59 7.63 9.61 0.94
N ARG A 60 8.65 9.69 0.09
CA ARG A 60 9.87 10.44 0.35
C ARG A 60 10.07 11.51 -0.71
N SER A 61 10.14 12.75 -0.30
CA SER A 61 10.50 13.89 -1.12
C SER A 61 11.82 14.52 -0.66
N GLY A 62 12.25 15.60 -1.32
CA GLY A 62 13.42 16.36 -0.89
C GLY A 62 13.20 17.13 0.43
N LEU A 63 11.94 17.31 0.83
CA LEU A 63 11.54 18.14 1.97
C LEU A 63 10.84 17.34 3.06
N ASP A 64 10.20 16.22 2.71
CA ASP A 64 9.40 15.41 3.63
C ASP A 64 9.66 13.90 3.47
N ASP A 65 9.40 13.16 4.54
CA ASP A 65 9.36 11.70 4.57
C ASP A 65 8.13 11.29 5.39
N VAL A 66 7.09 10.84 4.71
CA VAL A 66 5.78 10.53 5.28
C VAL A 66 5.57 9.03 5.24
N GLU A 67 5.30 8.44 6.40
CA GLU A 67 4.92 7.04 6.53
C GLU A 67 3.46 6.97 7.00
N GLN A 68 2.69 6.10 6.35
CA GLN A 68 1.29 5.86 6.69
C GLN A 68 1.03 4.36 6.76
N ALA A 69 0.24 3.96 7.75
CA ALA A 69 -0.16 2.57 7.92
C ALA A 69 -1.63 2.52 8.33
N TYR A 70 -2.38 1.63 7.69
CA TYR A 70 -3.79 1.40 7.95
C TYR A 70 -4.06 -0.09 8.05
N GLY A 71 -5.05 -0.45 8.85
CA GLY A 71 -5.48 -1.82 9.00
C GLY A 71 -6.96 -1.90 9.31
N SER A 72 -7.60 -2.96 8.85
CA SER A 72 -9.00 -3.21 9.15
C SER A 72 -9.24 -4.69 9.45
N LEU A 73 -10.13 -4.95 10.40
CA LEU A 73 -10.64 -6.28 10.69
C LEU A 73 -12.17 -6.23 10.54
N SER A 74 -12.71 -7.07 9.67
CA SER A 74 -14.14 -7.12 9.38
C SER A 74 -14.67 -8.56 9.45
N TRP A 75 -15.97 -8.68 9.74
CA TRP A 75 -16.67 -9.96 9.79
C TRP A 75 -17.85 -9.93 8.82
N ARG A 76 -17.99 -10.97 7.98
CA ARG A 76 -19.13 -11.14 7.07
C ARG A 76 -20.24 -11.91 7.78
N PHE A 77 -21.39 -11.27 8.02
CA PHE A 77 -22.66 -11.89 8.40
C PHE A 77 -23.36 -12.57 7.23
#